data_AF-A0A521GMV6-F1
#
_entry.id   AF-A0A521GMV6-F1
#
_cell.length_a   1.000
_cell.length_b   1.000
_cell.length_c   1.000
_cell.angle_alpha   90.00
_cell.angle_beta   90.00
_cell.angle_gamma   90.00
#
_symmetry.space_group_name_H-M   'P 1'
#
loop_
_entity.id
_entity.type
_entity.pdbx_description
1 polymer ?
#
loop_
_entity_poly.entity_id
_entity_poly.type
_entity_poly.pdbx_seq_one_letter_code
_entity_poly.pdbx_strand_id
1 'polypeptide(L)' 'GPAIQAGVDYDLKNGWFLNFDVKKIWINTDVKINGGAIRADVDIDPWVIGFGAGFRF' A
#
# COMPACT_ATOMS: atom_id res chain seq x y z
N GLY A 1 2.80 -11.53 -0.78
CA GLY A 1 3.38 -11.84 -2.10
C GLY A 1 4.24 -10.68 -2.56
N PRO A 2 4.54 -10.57 -3.86
CA PRO A 2 5.27 -9.43 -4.42
C PRO A 2 4.51 -8.11 -4.18
N ALA A 3 5.19 -6.98 -4.38
CA ALA A 3 4.58 -5.66 -4.37
C ALA A 3 5.31 -4.73 -5.36
N ILE A 4 4.57 -3.83 -5.99
CA ILE A 4 5.12 -2.73 -6.80
C ILE A 4 4.68 -1.40 -6.20
N GLN A 5 5.56 -0.40 -6.30
CA GLN A 5 5.31 0.94 -5.83
C GLN A 5 5.79 1.95 -6.87
N ALA A 6 5.00 3.00 -7.07
CA ALA A 6 5.40 4.20 -7.79
C ALA A 6 5.01 5.42 -6.96
N GLY A 7 5.86 6.44 -6.93
CA GLY A 7 5.59 7.65 -6.19
C GLY A 7 6.33 8.84 -6.78
N VAL A 8 5.85 10.03 -6.43
CA VAL A 8 6.43 11.31 -6.79
C VAL A 8 6.54 12.18 -5.55
N ASP A 9 7.65 12.90 -5.45
CA ASP A 9 7.89 13.90 -4.42
C ASP A 9 7.97 15.27 -5.08
N TYR A 10 7.36 16.27 -4.44
CA TYR A 10 7.38 17.65 -4.91
C TYR A 10 7.88 18.57 -3.79
N ASP A 11 9.06 19.12 -4.00
CA ASP A 11 9.62 20.12 -3.10
C ASP A 11 8.87 21.45 -3.27
N LEU A 12 8.29 21.92 -2.17
CA LEU A 12 7.69 23.24 -2.07
C LEU A 12 8.73 24.25 -1.55
N LYS A 13 8.43 25.53 -1.71
CA LYS A 13 9.24 26.59 -1.10
C LYS A 13 9.14 26.54 0.43
N ASN A 14 10.16 27.08 1.08
CA ASN A 14 10.25 27.24 2.54
C ASN A 14 10.36 25.91 3.32
N GLY A 15 11.07 24.91 2.77
CA GLY A 15 11.34 23.66 3.49
C GLY A 15 10.17 22.68 3.55
N TRP A 16 9.04 23.01 2.91
CA TRP A 16 7.92 22.08 2.76
C TRP A 16 8.17 21.13 1.59
N PHE A 17 7.66 19.91 1.69
CA PHE A 17 7.61 18.95 0.58
C PHE A 17 6.30 18.16 0.63
N LEU A 18 5.83 17.73 -0.53
CA LEU A 18 4.67 16.86 -0.67
C LEU A 18 5.12 15.51 -1.23
N ASN A 19 4.51 14.43 -0.76
CA ASN A 19 4.71 13.10 -1.29
C ASN A 19 3.36 12.56 -1.80
N PHE A 20 3.39 11.88 -2.93
CA PHE A 20 2.28 11.08 -3.41
C PHE A 20 2.80 9.71 -3.83
N ASP A 21 2.18 8.63 -3.35
CA ASP A 21 2.59 7.27 -3.67
C ASP A 21 1.41 6.32 -3.91
N VAL A 22 1.61 5.37 -4.80
CA VAL A 22 0.65 4.30 -5.11
C VAL A 22 1.39 2.98 -5.05
N LYS A 23 0.82 2.03 -4.31
CA LYS A 23 1.35 0.69 -4.12
C LYS A 23 0.31 -0.34 -4.53
N LYS A 24 0.75 -1.37 -5.25
CA LYS A 24 -0.03 -2.59 -5.46
C LYS A 24 0.69 -3.73 -4.76
N ILE A 25 -0.02 -4.39 -3.85
CA ILE A 25 0.49 -5.51 -3.09
C ILE A 25 -0.28 -6.75 -3.54
N TRP A 26 0.41 -7.85 -3.79
CA TRP A 26 -0.24 -9.14 -4.07
C TRP A 26 -0.23 -9.96 -2.79
N ILE A 27 -1.41 -10.18 -2.20
CA ILE A 27 -1.56 -10.92 -0.95
C ILE A 27 -2.40 -12.17 -1.23
N ASN A 28 -1.73 -13.33 -1.20
CA ASN A 28 -2.39 -14.63 -1.24
C ASN A 28 -2.62 -15.03 0.22
N THR A 29 -3.87 -15.06 0.67
CA THR A 29 -4.20 -15.47 2.04
C THR A 29 -5.07 -16.73 2.03
N ASP A 30 -4.55 -17.79 2.65
CA ASP A 30 -5.33 -19.00 2.93
C ASP A 30 -6.20 -18.78 4.17
N VAL A 31 -7.50 -18.53 3.98
CA VAL A 31 -8.43 -18.40 5.11
C VAL A 31 -9.04 -19.77 5.41
N LYS A 32 -8.76 -20.29 6.61
CA LYS A 32 -9.39 -21.52 7.15
C LYS A 32 -10.52 -21.13 8.10
N ILE A 33 -11.76 -21.33 7.68
CA ILE A 33 -12.95 -21.06 8.49
C ILE A 33 -13.50 -22.40 9.03
N ASN A 34 -13.99 -22.40 10.27
CA ASN A 34 -14.61 -23.56 10.93
C ASN A 34 -13.69 -24.80 11.01
N GLY A 35 -12.49 -24.65 11.59
CA GLY A 35 -11.53 -25.75 11.77
C GLY A 35 -10.96 -26.33 10.46
N GLY A 36 -11.16 -25.65 9.32
CA GLY A 36 -10.72 -26.10 8.00
C GLY A 36 -11.81 -26.79 7.17
N ALA A 37 -13.08 -26.78 7.61
CA ALA A 37 -14.22 -27.26 6.82
C ALA A 37 -14.50 -26.38 5.60
N ILE A 38 -14.18 -25.10 5.68
CA ILE A 38 -14.24 -24.16 4.55
C ILE A 38 -12.83 -23.61 4.32
N ARG A 39 -12.27 -23.94 3.16
CA ARG A 39 -11.05 -23.34 2.63
C ARG A 39 -11.46 -22.36 1.55
N ALA A 40 -11.08 -21.10 1.71
CA ALA A 40 -11.20 -20.09 0.68
C ALA A 40 -9.81 -19.53 0.42
N ASP A 41 -9.33 -19.70 -0.81
CA ASP A 41 -8.16 -19.02 -1.32
C ASP A 41 -8.63 -17.60 -1.67
N VAL A 42 -8.16 -16.62 -0.91
CA VAL A 42 -8.59 -15.23 -1.05
C VAL A 42 -7.40 -14.42 -1.51
N ASP A 43 -7.36 -14.17 -2.81
CA ASP A 43 -6.40 -13.26 -3.44
C ASP A 43 -6.88 -11.83 -3.20
N ILE A 44 -6.20 -11.13 -2.29
CA ILE A 44 -6.42 -9.71 -2.03
C ILE A 44 -5.25 -8.98 -2.66
N ASP A 45 -5.51 -8.32 -3.78
CA ASP A 45 -4.57 -7.45 -4.48
C ASP A 45 -4.86 -5.97 -4.13
N PRO A 46 -4.63 -5.50 -2.88
CA PRO A 46 -5.04 -4.16 -2.51
C PRO A 46 -4.19 -3.10 -3.21
N TRP A 47 -4.86 -2.02 -3.61
CA TRP A 47 -4.22 -0.77 -3.96
C TRP A 47 -4.15 0.12 -2.72
N VAL A 48 -2.94 0.57 -2.38
CA VAL A 48 -2.72 1.54 -1.30
C VAL A 48 -2.27 2.84 -1.93
N ILE A 49 -3.00 3.92 -1.67
CA ILE A 49 -2.72 5.26 -2.19
C ILE A 49 -2.39 6.15 -0.99
N GLY A 50 -1.22 6.77 -1.01
CA GLY A 50 -0.71 7.67 0.01
C GLY A 50 -0.54 9.09 -0.52
N PHE A 51 -0.89 10.06 0.31
CA PHE A 51 -0.54 11.47 0.12
C PHE A 51 -0.03 12.02 1.46
N GLY A 52 1.06 12.79 1.42
CA GLY A 52 1.68 13.34 2.61
C GLY A 52 2.27 14.73 2.36
N ALA A 53 2.45 15.47 3.44
CA ALA A 53 3.16 16.74 3.47
C ALA A 53 4.14 16.71 4.64
N GLY A 54 5.37 17.16 4.41
CA GLY A 54 6.41 17.27 5.42
C GLY A 54 7.05 18.65 5.43
N PHE A 55 7.63 19.00 6.57
CA PHE A 55 8.40 20.24 6.74
C PHE A 55 9.79 19.88 7.25
N ARG A 56 10.82 20.44 6.62
CA ARG A 56 12.20 20.33 7.05
C ARG A 56 12.72 21.72 7.43
N PHE A 57 13.00 21.88 8.73
CA PHE A 57 13.57 23.07 9.36
C PHE A 57 15.06 23.24 9.03
#